data_AF-A0A3R7TW51-F1
#
_entry.id   AF-A0A3R7TW51-F1
#
_cell.length_a   1.000
_cell.length_b   1.000
_cell.length_c   1.000
_cell.angle_alpha   90.00
_cell.angle_beta   90.00
_cell.angle_gamma   90.00
#
_symmetry.space_group_name_H-M   'P 1'
#
loop_
_entity.id
_entity.type
_entity.pdbx_description
1 polymer ?
#
loop_
_entity_poly.entity_id
_entity_poly.type
_entity_poly.pdbx_seq_one_letter_code
_entity_poly.pdbx_strand_id
1 'polypeptide(L)'
;MRLKTIIFLLMGFGFLTYFTSCNISNNRERNQFDAKDIFVQLDSLLTQLNSLEAWDCKNLNEIVTLNEKMRRIIEGIRSPKEFDELVIAFDADKHKIGFLVSEDDQFGVFSWQTKMDCLGHGIKNIALYKSNDKVMVSSLYGDPMVYHNIETNKQEKGKPVYILLGISSTENDLNNLTKKGYKITNGYLVESKIPQTKKAFANN
;
A
#
# COMPACT_ATOMS: atom_id res chain seq x y z
N MET A 1 -42.15 -29.57 52.24
CA MET A 1 -41.79 -28.15 52.45
C MET A 1 -40.74 -27.82 51.41
N ARG A 2 -41.10 -27.25 50.26
CA ARG A 2 -41.40 -25.82 50.02
C ARG A 2 -40.11 -24.99 50.13
N LEU A 3 -39.56 -24.62 48.98
CA LEU A 3 -39.75 -23.28 48.41
C LEU A 3 -39.04 -22.25 49.30
N LYS A 4 -37.79 -21.89 48.96
CA LYS A 4 -37.15 -20.58 49.21
C LYS A 4 -35.62 -20.67 49.11
N THR A 5 -35.09 -20.77 47.89
CA THR A 5 -33.78 -20.16 47.56
C THR A 5 -33.58 -20.01 46.05
N ILE A 6 -34.67 -19.80 45.30
CA ILE A 6 -34.64 -19.34 43.90
C ILE A 6 -34.91 -17.82 43.89
N ILE A 7 -34.22 -17.05 44.74
CA ILE A 7 -34.33 -15.57 44.76
C ILE A 7 -33.01 -14.99 45.27
N PHE A 8 -31.89 -15.28 44.60
CA PHE A 8 -30.66 -14.45 44.73
C PHE A 8 -29.81 -14.42 43.46
N LEU A 9 -30.33 -14.95 42.34
CA LEU A 9 -29.64 -14.98 41.05
C LEU A 9 -30.20 -13.96 40.05
N LEU A 10 -30.94 -12.95 40.54
CA LEU A 10 -31.67 -11.98 39.70
C LEU A 10 -31.44 -10.49 40.07
N MET A 11 -30.46 -10.17 40.90
CA MET A 11 -30.07 -8.78 41.14
C MET A 11 -28.55 -8.64 41.12
N GLY A 12 -28.02 -8.09 40.03
CA GLY A 12 -26.63 -7.65 39.98
C GLY A 12 -25.96 -7.66 38.61
N PHE A 13 -26.52 -8.32 37.59
CA PHE A 13 -26.01 -8.28 36.21
C PHE A 13 -26.58 -7.09 35.41
N GLY A 14 -26.61 -5.92 36.04
CA GLY A 14 -27.22 -4.69 35.51
C GLY A 14 -26.26 -3.51 35.38
N PHE A 15 -24.95 -3.75 35.28
CA PHE A 15 -23.95 -2.70 35.12
C PHE A 15 -22.79 -3.21 34.26
N LEU A 16 -23.00 -3.36 32.94
CA LEU A 16 -21.90 -3.51 31.97
C LEU A 16 -22.34 -3.42 30.50
N THR A 17 -23.19 -2.45 30.13
CA THR A 17 -23.40 -2.10 28.72
C THR A 17 -23.66 -0.60 28.53
N TYR A 18 -22.76 0.24 29.05
CA TYR A 18 -22.57 1.60 28.54
C TYR A 18 -21.15 1.75 27.97
N PHE A 19 -20.79 0.83 27.07
CA PHE A 19 -19.92 1.22 25.97
C PHE A 19 -20.86 1.59 24.82
N THR A 20 -21.38 2.81 24.88
CA THR A 20 -21.74 3.52 23.66
C THR A 20 -20.46 3.59 22.84
N SER A 21 -20.29 2.60 21.98
CA SER A 21 -19.45 2.67 20.81
C SER A 21 -19.64 4.08 20.25
N CYS A 22 -18.56 4.87 20.27
CA CYS A 22 -18.40 5.93 19.28
C CYS A 22 -18.36 5.22 17.93
N ASN A 23 -19.55 4.86 17.45
CA ASN A 23 -19.79 4.57 16.06
C ASN A 23 -19.71 5.93 15.40
N ILE A 24 -18.47 6.40 15.21
CA ILE A 24 -18.14 7.34 14.16
C ILE A 24 -18.51 6.56 12.90
N SER A 25 -19.80 6.60 12.58
CA SER A 25 -20.23 6.44 11.21
C SER A 25 -19.45 7.51 10.48
N ASN A 26 -18.37 7.10 9.84
CA ASN A 26 -17.75 7.87 8.79
C ASN A 26 -18.81 7.98 7.68
N ASN A 27 -19.79 8.86 7.90
CA ASN A 27 -20.52 9.52 6.83
C ASN A 27 -19.51 10.43 6.14
N ARG A 28 -18.52 9.81 5.47
CA ARG A 28 -18.16 10.31 4.15
C ARG A 28 -19.46 10.13 3.37
N GLU A 29 -20.21 11.22 3.20
CA GLU A 29 -20.86 11.42 1.91
C GLU A 29 -19.83 10.97 0.88
N ARG A 30 -20.04 9.80 0.26
CA ARG A 30 -19.12 9.28 -0.73
C ARG A 30 -19.25 10.24 -1.90
N ASN A 31 -18.45 11.31 -1.88
CA ASN A 31 -17.98 11.92 -3.10
C ASN A 31 -17.60 10.75 -3.99
N GLN A 32 -18.28 10.68 -5.14
CA GLN A 32 -18.02 9.67 -6.15
C GLN A 32 -16.50 9.58 -6.34
N PHE A 33 -15.95 8.37 -6.28
CA PHE A 33 -14.53 8.17 -6.48
C PHE A 33 -14.13 8.77 -7.83
N ASP A 34 -13.06 9.55 -7.84
CA ASP A 34 -12.49 10.16 -9.04
C ASP A 34 -10.99 9.93 -9.05
N ALA A 35 -10.55 9.01 -9.92
CA ALA A 35 -9.14 8.66 -10.07
C ALA A 35 -8.25 9.86 -10.42
N LYS A 36 -8.75 10.81 -11.23
CA LYS A 36 -7.96 11.99 -11.62
C LYS A 36 -7.74 12.91 -10.43
N ASP A 37 -8.79 13.13 -9.64
CA ASP A 37 -8.69 13.91 -8.40
C ASP A 37 -7.71 13.27 -7.40
N ILE A 38 -7.72 11.94 -7.27
CA ILE A 38 -6.73 11.21 -6.45
C ILE A 38 -5.30 11.52 -6.91
N PHE A 39 -5.00 11.43 -8.20
CA PHE A 39 -3.64 11.74 -8.69
C PHE A 39 -3.28 13.21 -8.47
N VAL A 40 -4.21 14.16 -8.70
CA VAL A 40 -3.98 15.59 -8.44
C VAL A 40 -3.67 15.84 -6.96
N GLN A 41 -4.42 15.22 -6.04
CA GLN A 41 -4.16 15.33 -4.61
C GLN A 41 -2.79 14.76 -4.22
N LEU A 42 -2.44 13.59 -4.76
CA LEU A 42 -1.14 12.95 -4.50
C LEU A 42 0.01 13.80 -5.05
N ASP A 43 -0.11 14.36 -6.25
CA ASP A 43 0.90 15.24 -6.86
C ASP A 43 1.08 16.55 -6.09
N SER A 44 0.00 17.10 -5.56
CA SER A 44 0.04 18.29 -4.70
C SER A 44 0.80 18.00 -3.41
N LEU A 45 0.50 16.88 -2.74
CA LEU A 45 1.20 16.45 -1.53
C LEU A 45 2.68 16.13 -1.80
N LEU A 46 2.98 15.46 -2.91
CA LEU A 46 4.35 15.16 -3.31
C LEU A 46 5.13 16.43 -3.66
N THR A 47 4.48 17.43 -4.26
CA THR A 47 5.10 18.74 -4.51
C THR A 47 5.46 19.44 -3.19
N GLN A 48 4.56 19.43 -2.21
CA GLN A 48 4.84 19.95 -0.87
C GLN A 48 6.01 19.19 -0.23
N LEU A 49 5.99 17.86 -0.26
CA LEU A 49 7.07 17.03 0.29
C LEU A 49 8.41 17.33 -0.39
N ASN A 50 8.40 17.51 -1.71
CA ASN A 50 9.60 17.82 -2.48
C ASN A 50 10.19 19.19 -2.14
N SER A 51 9.36 20.16 -1.72
CA SER A 51 9.82 21.47 -1.27
C SER A 51 10.50 21.47 0.10
N LEU A 52 10.29 20.43 0.92
CA LEU A 52 10.90 20.32 2.24
C LEU A 52 12.35 19.85 2.17
N GLU A 53 13.22 20.56 2.86
CA GLU A 53 14.59 20.10 3.10
C GLU A 53 14.60 18.97 4.15
N ALA A 54 15.29 17.86 3.84
CA ALA A 54 15.40 16.69 4.72
C ALA A 54 16.83 16.44 5.25
N TRP A 55 17.80 17.25 4.82
CA TRP A 55 19.18 17.17 5.32
C TRP A 55 19.24 17.51 6.80
N ASP A 56 20.16 16.87 7.52
CA ASP A 56 20.29 16.94 8.98
C ASP A 56 18.97 16.67 9.73
N CYS A 57 18.09 15.85 9.14
CA CYS A 57 16.82 15.45 9.74
C CYS A 57 15.93 16.66 10.12
N LYS A 58 15.92 17.70 9.28
CA LYS A 58 15.00 18.82 9.40
C LYS A 58 13.59 18.45 8.93
N ASN A 59 12.60 19.22 9.37
CA ASN A 59 11.20 19.14 8.92
C ASN A 59 10.53 17.75 9.10
N LEU A 60 11.07 16.87 9.96
CA LEU A 60 10.59 15.49 10.10
C LEU A 60 9.08 15.38 10.34
N ASN A 61 8.54 16.22 11.22
CA ASN A 61 7.11 16.17 11.55
C ASN A 61 6.24 16.46 10.32
N GLU A 62 6.65 17.40 9.48
CA GLU A 62 5.91 17.79 8.28
C GLU A 62 6.09 16.73 7.18
N ILE A 63 7.30 16.22 7.00
CA ILE A 63 7.61 15.08 6.13
C ILE A 63 6.73 13.88 6.49
N VAL A 64 6.67 13.51 7.78
CA VAL A 64 5.83 12.42 8.29
C VAL A 64 4.37 12.68 7.98
N THR A 65 3.89 13.90 8.26
CA THR A 65 2.50 14.29 8.03
C THR A 65 2.10 14.16 6.56
N LEU A 66 2.94 14.61 5.63
CA LEU A 66 2.66 14.53 4.20
C LEU A 66 2.65 13.08 3.68
N ASN A 67 3.61 12.26 4.12
CA ASN A 67 3.64 10.83 3.80
C ASN A 67 2.40 10.10 4.34
N GLU A 68 1.99 10.38 5.57
CA GLU A 68 0.78 9.79 6.16
C GLU A 68 -0.51 10.22 5.45
N LYS A 69 -0.57 11.46 4.96
CA LYS A 69 -1.69 11.93 4.12
C LYS A 69 -1.76 11.17 2.80
N MET A 70 -0.62 11.05 2.09
CA MET A 70 -0.55 10.27 0.85
C MET A 70 -0.94 8.81 1.09
N ARG A 71 -0.42 8.20 2.16
CA ARG A 71 -0.78 6.84 2.56
C ARG A 71 -2.27 6.66 2.75
N ARG A 72 -2.92 7.55 3.51
CA ARG A 72 -4.37 7.47 3.78
C ARG A 72 -5.22 7.62 2.53
N ILE A 73 -4.78 8.42 1.55
CA ILE A 73 -5.45 8.54 0.25
C ILE A 73 -5.38 7.20 -0.48
N ILE A 74 -4.18 6.62 -0.60
CA ILE A 74 -3.96 5.35 -1.32
C ILE A 74 -4.67 4.19 -0.61
N GLU A 75 -4.58 4.13 0.72
CA GLU A 75 -5.32 3.17 1.55
C GLU A 75 -6.84 3.37 1.51
N GLY A 76 -7.33 4.47 0.93
CA GLY A 76 -8.74 4.69 0.67
C GLY A 76 -9.30 3.89 -0.51
N ILE A 77 -8.43 3.38 -1.39
CA ILE A 77 -8.79 2.62 -2.59
C ILE A 77 -9.06 1.17 -2.17
N ARG A 78 -10.31 0.71 -2.26
CA ARG A 78 -10.74 -0.56 -1.64
C ARG A 78 -11.54 -1.47 -2.57
N SER A 79 -12.04 -0.96 -3.69
CA SER A 79 -12.80 -1.77 -4.65
C SER A 79 -12.01 -2.04 -5.93
N PRO A 80 -12.23 -3.20 -6.59
CA PRO A 80 -11.63 -3.48 -7.90
C PRO A 80 -11.92 -2.40 -8.94
N LYS A 81 -13.15 -1.86 -8.94
CA LYS A 81 -13.54 -0.78 -9.84
C LYS A 81 -12.71 0.50 -9.64
N GLU A 82 -12.50 0.92 -8.39
CA GLU A 82 -11.66 2.10 -8.08
C GLU A 82 -10.21 1.88 -8.55
N PHE A 83 -9.68 0.67 -8.37
CA PHE A 83 -8.35 0.32 -8.88
C PHE A 83 -8.31 0.38 -10.41
N ASP A 84 -9.28 -0.22 -11.10
CA ASP A 84 -9.35 -0.21 -12.56
C ASP A 84 -9.46 1.22 -13.11
N GLU A 85 -10.23 2.08 -12.44
CA GLU A 85 -10.32 3.50 -12.79
C GLU A 85 -8.98 4.23 -12.63
N LEU A 86 -8.15 3.88 -11.64
CA LEU A 86 -6.79 4.43 -11.51
C LEU A 86 -5.88 3.95 -12.64
N VAL A 87 -5.93 2.66 -12.98
CA VAL A 87 -5.14 2.10 -14.10
C VAL A 87 -5.45 2.84 -15.40
N ILE A 88 -6.74 3.09 -15.67
CA ILE A 88 -7.19 3.78 -16.89
C ILE A 88 -6.81 5.26 -16.87
N ALA A 89 -6.90 5.92 -15.71
CA ALA A 89 -6.68 7.37 -15.61
C ALA A 89 -5.21 7.78 -15.56
N PHE A 90 -4.30 6.87 -15.19
CA PHE A 90 -2.90 7.20 -14.99
C PHE A 90 -2.18 7.52 -16.32
N ASP A 91 -1.47 8.64 -16.31
CA ASP A 91 -0.60 9.09 -17.39
C ASP A 91 0.75 9.49 -16.79
N ALA A 92 1.79 8.71 -17.10
CA ALA A 92 3.13 8.88 -16.55
C ALA A 92 3.77 10.23 -16.91
N ASP A 93 3.35 10.86 -18.01
CA ASP A 93 3.88 12.17 -18.44
C ASP A 93 3.21 13.34 -17.68
N LYS A 94 2.07 13.09 -17.02
CA LYS A 94 1.29 14.13 -16.32
C LYS A 94 1.45 14.13 -14.82
N HIS A 95 1.88 13.02 -14.24
CA HIS A 95 1.88 12.82 -12.79
C HIS A 95 3.30 12.72 -12.22
N LYS A 96 3.50 13.30 -11.03
CA LYS A 96 4.77 13.24 -10.30
C LYS A 96 4.84 11.98 -9.45
N ILE A 97 3.70 11.55 -8.92
CA ILE A 97 3.59 10.30 -8.17
C ILE A 97 3.83 9.13 -9.11
N GLY A 98 4.72 8.21 -8.73
CA GLY A 98 4.92 6.99 -9.50
C GLY A 98 3.78 6.01 -9.24
N PHE A 99 3.16 5.52 -10.31
CA PHE A 99 2.20 4.41 -10.24
C PHE A 99 2.55 3.39 -11.32
N LEU A 100 2.75 2.14 -10.90
CA LEU A 100 3.04 1.03 -11.80
C LEU A 100 2.01 -0.07 -11.60
N VAL A 101 1.67 -0.77 -12.67
CA VAL A 101 0.66 -1.82 -12.71
C VAL A 101 1.27 -3.05 -13.39
N SER A 102 0.97 -4.25 -12.88
CA SER A 102 1.36 -5.51 -13.49
C SER A 102 0.60 -5.74 -14.79
N GLU A 103 1.18 -6.50 -15.72
CA GLU A 103 0.56 -6.82 -17.02
C GLU A 103 -0.81 -7.51 -16.94
N ASP A 104 -1.14 -8.12 -15.80
CA ASP A 104 -2.43 -8.79 -15.56
C ASP A 104 -3.45 -7.92 -14.79
N ASP A 105 -3.13 -6.65 -14.55
CA ASP A 105 -3.94 -5.68 -13.80
C ASP A 105 -4.38 -6.18 -12.42
N GLN A 106 -3.64 -7.13 -11.82
CA GLN A 106 -3.94 -7.69 -10.51
C GLN A 106 -3.16 -7.00 -9.38
N PHE A 107 -2.07 -6.31 -9.72
CA PHE A 107 -1.13 -5.75 -8.77
C PHE A 107 -0.66 -4.37 -9.24
N GLY A 108 -0.65 -3.39 -8.35
CA GLY A 108 -0.12 -2.06 -8.63
C GLY A 108 0.63 -1.49 -7.43
N VAL A 109 1.56 -0.58 -7.68
CA VAL A 109 2.41 0.01 -6.65
C VAL A 109 2.53 1.51 -6.86
N PHE A 110 2.18 2.25 -5.82
CA PHE A 110 2.50 3.66 -5.69
C PHE A 110 3.88 3.84 -5.08
N SER A 111 4.72 4.65 -5.72
CA SER A 111 6.11 4.89 -5.33
C SER A 111 6.46 6.38 -5.38
N TRP A 112 7.16 6.87 -4.36
CA TRP A 112 7.70 8.22 -4.31
C TRP A 112 8.89 8.29 -3.37
N GLN A 113 9.68 9.36 -3.47
CA GLN A 113 10.75 9.62 -2.53
C GLN A 113 10.16 10.14 -1.21
N THR A 114 10.14 9.30 -0.18
CA THR A 114 9.45 9.60 1.09
C THR A 114 10.21 10.60 1.96
N LYS A 115 11.52 10.78 1.74
CA LYS A 115 12.42 11.62 2.56
C LYS A 115 12.43 11.23 4.05
N MET A 116 12.12 9.97 4.35
CA MET A 116 12.04 9.44 5.71
C MET A 116 13.33 8.74 6.17
N ASP A 117 14.46 8.94 5.48
CA ASP A 117 15.70 8.18 5.70
C ASP A 117 16.23 8.33 7.15
N CYS A 118 16.01 9.48 7.79
CA CYS A 118 16.35 9.73 9.19
C CYS A 118 15.53 8.95 10.23
N LEU A 119 14.44 8.28 9.83
CA LEU A 119 13.50 7.62 10.75
C LEU A 119 13.73 6.10 10.86
N GLY A 120 14.68 5.55 10.09
CA GLY A 120 15.11 4.14 10.16
C GLY A 120 14.10 3.09 9.66
N HIS A 121 12.79 3.37 9.71
CA HIS A 121 11.71 2.44 9.34
C HIS A 121 10.56 3.14 8.62
N GLY A 122 10.87 3.82 7.52
CA GLY A 122 9.88 4.50 6.69
C GLY A 122 8.99 3.54 5.91
N ILE A 123 7.80 4.02 5.54
CA ILE A 123 7.05 3.41 4.45
C ILE A 123 7.84 3.63 3.17
N LYS A 124 7.97 2.57 2.40
CA LYS A 124 8.73 2.51 1.17
C LYS A 124 7.86 2.91 -0.02
N ASN A 125 6.73 2.22 -0.11
CA ASN A 125 5.78 2.24 -1.21
C ASN A 125 4.45 1.70 -0.68
N ILE A 126 3.38 1.83 -1.46
CA ILE A 126 2.10 1.20 -1.14
C ILE A 126 1.68 0.34 -2.31
N ALA A 127 1.48 -0.94 -2.04
CA ALA A 127 0.97 -1.91 -3.00
C ALA A 127 -0.55 -2.02 -2.87
N LEU A 128 -1.22 -2.05 -4.02
CA LEU A 128 -2.63 -2.37 -4.19
C LEU A 128 -2.72 -3.69 -4.95
N TYR A 129 -3.60 -4.59 -4.53
CA TYR A 129 -3.76 -5.87 -5.21
C TYR A 129 -5.16 -6.44 -5.09
N LYS A 130 -5.63 -7.05 -6.17
CA LYS A 130 -6.93 -7.71 -6.21
C LYS A 130 -6.85 -9.05 -5.48
N SER A 131 -7.77 -9.28 -4.54
CA SER A 131 -7.92 -10.56 -3.85
C SER A 131 -9.34 -10.74 -3.34
N ASN A 132 -9.97 -11.88 -3.65
CA ASN A 132 -11.32 -12.24 -3.21
C ASN A 132 -12.34 -11.12 -3.47
N ASP A 133 -12.40 -10.65 -4.72
CA ASP A 133 -13.30 -9.57 -5.20
C ASP A 133 -13.15 -8.22 -4.50
N LYS A 134 -12.02 -8.01 -3.81
CA LYS A 134 -11.68 -6.75 -3.14
C LYS A 134 -10.30 -6.28 -3.59
N VAL A 135 -10.03 -5.00 -3.36
CA VAL A 135 -8.67 -4.47 -3.43
C VAL A 135 -8.13 -4.39 -2.02
N MET A 136 -7.02 -5.10 -1.83
CA MET A 136 -6.25 -5.10 -0.61
C MET A 136 -5.10 -4.11 -0.75
N VAL A 137 -4.70 -3.51 0.37
CA VAL A 137 -3.63 -2.52 0.42
C VAL A 137 -2.55 -3.03 1.37
N SER A 138 -1.29 -2.85 1.00
CA SER A 138 -0.15 -3.18 1.84
C SER A 138 0.92 -2.11 1.73
N SER A 139 1.25 -1.48 2.87
CA SER A 139 2.46 -0.68 2.98
C SER A 139 3.67 -1.59 2.89
N LEU A 140 4.58 -1.30 1.97
CA LEU A 140 5.87 -1.96 1.89
C LEU A 140 6.84 -1.20 2.79
N TYR A 141 7.60 -1.90 3.62
CA TYR A 141 8.55 -1.31 4.58
C TYR A 141 9.99 -1.57 4.16
N GLY A 142 10.90 -0.70 4.61
CA GLY A 142 12.34 -0.77 4.33
C GLY A 142 12.86 0.54 3.74
N ASP A 143 14.05 0.48 3.14
CA ASP A 143 14.71 1.65 2.55
C ASP A 143 13.90 2.22 1.37
N PRO A 144 13.62 3.55 1.37
CA PRO A 144 12.83 4.19 0.32
C PRO A 144 13.33 3.84 -1.08
N MET A 145 12.41 3.52 -1.98
CA MET A 145 12.74 3.11 -3.35
C MET A 145 11.69 3.58 -4.32
N VAL A 146 12.14 4.13 -5.43
CA VAL A 146 11.26 4.46 -6.56
C VAL A 146 11.34 3.29 -7.53
N TYR A 147 10.21 2.61 -7.74
CA TYR A 147 10.14 1.54 -8.74
C TYR A 147 9.85 2.12 -10.12
N HIS A 148 10.44 1.51 -11.14
CA HIS A 148 10.30 1.90 -12.55
C HIS A 148 9.68 0.81 -13.42
N ASN A 149 9.66 -0.44 -12.94
CA ASN A 149 9.06 -1.55 -13.68
C ASN A 149 8.48 -2.63 -12.73
N ILE A 150 7.47 -3.35 -13.22
CA ILE A 150 6.88 -4.55 -12.60
C ILE A 150 6.92 -5.68 -13.62
N GLU A 151 7.76 -6.69 -13.38
CA GLU A 151 7.76 -7.93 -14.16
C GLU A 151 6.87 -8.97 -13.49
N THR A 152 6.08 -9.71 -14.27
CA THR A 152 5.25 -10.80 -13.75
C THR A 152 5.81 -12.15 -14.17
N ASN A 153 6.28 -12.93 -13.20
CA ASN A 153 6.73 -14.29 -13.45
C ASN A 153 5.62 -15.30 -13.11
N LYS A 154 4.99 -15.87 -14.14
CA LYS A 154 3.97 -16.91 -14.03
C LYS A 154 4.66 -18.27 -14.05
N GLN A 155 4.79 -18.92 -12.90
CA GLN A 155 5.22 -20.32 -12.84
C GLN A 155 4.04 -21.21 -13.28
N GLU A 156 4.26 -22.19 -14.15
CA GLU A 156 3.23 -23.05 -14.77
C GLU A 156 2.22 -23.70 -13.79
N LYS A 157 2.56 -23.80 -12.49
CA LYS A 157 1.70 -24.37 -11.43
C LYS A 157 1.63 -23.53 -10.15
N GLY A 158 2.10 -22.29 -10.20
CA GLY A 158 2.23 -21.42 -9.03
C GLY A 158 1.48 -20.11 -9.16
N LYS A 159 1.19 -19.46 -8.02
CA LYS A 159 0.74 -18.08 -8.02
C LYS A 159 1.82 -17.17 -8.64
N PRO A 160 1.43 -16.12 -9.37
CA PRO A 160 2.39 -15.20 -9.99
C PRO A 160 3.31 -14.57 -8.93
N VAL A 161 4.56 -14.33 -9.33
CA VAL A 161 5.50 -13.47 -8.61
C VAL A 161 5.56 -12.13 -9.31
N TYR A 162 5.24 -11.06 -8.60
CA TYR A 162 5.44 -9.70 -9.07
C TYR A 162 6.83 -9.25 -8.63
N ILE A 163 7.68 -8.91 -9.60
CA ILE A 163 9.06 -8.50 -9.38
C ILE A 163 9.13 -7.00 -9.63
N LEU A 164 9.35 -6.24 -8.57
CA LEU A 164 9.52 -4.79 -8.60
C LEU A 164 10.99 -4.45 -8.86
N LEU A 165 11.24 -3.61 -9.86
CA LEU A 165 12.57 -3.11 -10.20
C LEU A 165 12.64 -1.62 -9.90
N GLY A 166 13.60 -1.20 -9.09
CA GLY A 166 13.69 0.19 -8.64
C GLY A 166 15.07 0.60 -8.18
N ILE A 167 15.19 1.90 -7.90
CA ILE A 167 16.42 2.55 -7.44
C ILE A 167 16.22 2.94 -5.97
N SER A 168 17.14 2.49 -5.11
CA SER A 168 17.16 2.86 -3.70
C SER A 168 17.59 4.31 -3.54
N SER A 169 17.09 5.02 -2.53
CA SER A 169 17.61 6.36 -2.18
C SER A 169 19.10 6.38 -1.84
N THR A 170 19.67 5.22 -1.51
CA THR A 170 21.09 5.03 -1.15
C THR A 170 21.98 4.58 -2.30
N GLU A 171 21.43 4.17 -3.45
CA GLU A 171 22.20 3.68 -4.61
C GLU A 171 22.00 4.62 -5.81
N ASN A 172 23.04 5.38 -6.17
CA ASN A 172 23.03 6.30 -7.32
C ASN A 172 23.39 5.64 -8.66
N ASP A 173 23.55 4.32 -8.70
CA ASP A 173 23.94 3.62 -9.92
C ASP A 173 22.73 3.06 -10.68
N LEU A 174 22.35 3.75 -11.76
CA LEU A 174 21.30 3.32 -12.69
C LEU A 174 21.56 1.93 -13.30
N ASN A 175 22.80 1.43 -13.26
CA ASN A 175 23.15 0.11 -13.80
C ASN A 175 22.83 -1.03 -12.82
N ASN A 176 22.55 -0.75 -11.55
CA ASN A 176 22.25 -1.73 -10.52
C ASN A 176 20.84 -1.51 -9.95
N LEU A 177 19.82 -1.89 -10.74
CA LEU A 177 18.44 -1.88 -10.26
C LEU A 177 18.23 -2.94 -9.18
N THR A 178 17.80 -2.51 -7.99
CA THR A 178 17.40 -3.42 -6.93
C THR A 178 16.09 -4.11 -7.32
N LYS A 179 16.06 -5.44 -7.19
CA LYS A 179 14.87 -6.26 -7.46
C LYS A 179 14.24 -6.78 -6.17
N LYS A 180 12.91 -6.63 -6.05
CA LYS A 180 12.12 -7.15 -4.93
C LYS A 180 10.95 -7.98 -5.44
N GLY A 181 10.87 -9.25 -5.00
CA GLY A 181 9.81 -10.17 -5.40
C GLY A 181 8.67 -10.20 -4.39
N TYR A 182 7.42 -10.25 -4.85
CA TYR A 182 6.23 -10.36 -4.02
C TYR A 182 5.24 -11.40 -4.55
N LYS A 183 4.56 -12.09 -3.64
CA LYS A 183 3.49 -13.05 -3.95
C LYS A 183 2.25 -12.75 -3.11
N ILE A 184 1.07 -12.90 -3.72
CA ILE A 184 -0.20 -12.84 -2.99
C ILE A 184 -0.55 -14.24 -2.48
N THR A 185 -0.42 -14.48 -1.18
CA THR A 185 -0.70 -15.78 -0.54
C THR A 185 -1.77 -15.61 0.53
N ASN A 186 -2.82 -16.42 0.48
CA ASN A 186 -3.94 -16.39 1.42
C ASN A 186 -4.58 -14.99 1.61
N GLY A 187 -4.61 -14.17 0.55
CA GLY A 187 -5.16 -12.81 0.60
C GLY A 187 -4.20 -11.73 1.08
N TYR A 188 -2.96 -12.09 1.42
CA TYR A 188 -1.94 -11.17 1.90
C TYR A 188 -0.77 -11.09 0.93
N LEU A 189 -0.17 -9.91 0.82
CA LEU A 189 1.07 -9.72 0.08
C LEU A 189 2.25 -10.13 0.97
N VAL A 190 3.15 -10.96 0.43
CA VAL A 190 4.33 -11.44 1.14
C VAL A 190 5.54 -11.29 0.23
N GLU A 191 6.67 -10.79 0.77
CA GLU A 191 7.94 -10.77 0.04
C GLU A 191 8.37 -12.22 -0.27
N SER A 192 8.86 -12.45 -1.49
CA SER A 192 9.18 -13.77 -2.00
C SER A 192 10.53 -13.78 -2.71
N LYS A 193 11.19 -14.95 -2.68
CA LYS A 193 12.39 -15.16 -3.48
C LYS A 193 12.05 -15.04 -4.96
N ILE A 194 12.88 -14.29 -5.69
CA ILE A 194 12.77 -14.16 -7.14
C ILE A 194 13.15 -15.51 -7.77
N PRO A 195 12.27 -16.14 -8.56
CA PRO A 195 12.60 -17.38 -9.25
C PRO A 195 13.80 -17.19 -10.18
N GLN A 196 14.77 -18.11 -10.14
CA GLN A 196 15.82 -18.13 -11.15
C GLN A 196 15.21 -18.56 -12.48
N THR A 197 15.30 -17.70 -13.50
CA THR A 197 15.06 -18.12 -14.88
C THR A 197 16.12 -19.15 -15.23
N LYS A 198 15.72 -20.41 -15.51
CA LYS A 198 16.63 -21.39 -16.12
C LYS A 198 17.09 -20.77 -17.43
N LYS A 199 18.35 -20.33 -17.50
CA LYS A 199 18.99 -20.07 -18.79
C LYS A 199 18.85 -21.36 -19.59
N ALA A 200 18.17 -21.31 -20.72
CA ALA A 200 18.29 -22.35 -21.72
C ALA A 200 19.77 -22.39 -22.09
N PHE A 201 20.49 -23.39 -21.60
CA PHE A 201 21.78 -23.74 -22.19
C PHE A 201 21.45 -24.18 -23.62
N ALA A 202 21.58 -23.24 -24.55
CA ALA A 202 21.76 -23.57 -25.95
C ALA A 202 23.11 -24.30 -26.01
N ASN A 203 23.04 -25.63 -26.01
CA ASN A 203 24.18 -26.46 -26.37
C ASN A 203 24.45 -26.19 -27.85
N ASN A 204 25.54 -25.48 -28.12
CA ASN A 204 26.24 -25.55 -29.42
C ASN A 204 27.05 -26.84 -29.47
#